data_AF-H8XP35-F1
#
_entry.id   AF-H8XP35-F1
#
_cell.length_a   1.000
_cell.length_b   1.000
_cell.length_c   1.000
_cell.angle_alpha   90.00
_cell.angle_beta   90.00
_cell.angle_gamma   90.00
#
_symmetry.space_group_name_H-M   'P 1'
#
loop_
_entity.id
_entity.type
_entity.pdbx_description
1 polymer ?
#
loop_
_entity_poly.entity_id
_entity_poly.type
_entity_poly.pdbx_seq_one_letter_code
_entity_poly.pdbx_strand_id
1 'polypeptide(L)'
;MKKLLLIFTLLTASLSFSQEESIAKIDEFLNYLFENDKFMGSLVIRKGDTIVFKNAYGFYEANRGLRSNGNTKYKIGSVTKTFTATMIMQLVEAKKLRLETKISRFFPKIAMANYISVNDLLQQRSGIMDYVNADETFKEKLITGESREDLLERIADYEAIFEPGTKHMYSNTNYYLLGCIIENITKKSYAENLKELIVDKIGLKNTYYSTEKTDVSKRESYSYLYNGTNWEQFPEWDNSIAFASGGITSTPDDLTLFISSLFDGKLVTKSSVDQMKKIKDGYGMGLMQFPFGERRFFGHNGKIENFNAVVGYYPKEKLSIALISNADVYNQNDIMLGILSMYYKMPYPFPEFTKLDPEEIRPLLGVYSSNDLPLQIVVTEKNGELIAQATGQPPFPLTYFKDTTFVFQSAGVEITFGVDSFVLKQAGAKYRYTKN
;
A
#
# COMPACT_ATOMS: atom_id res chain seq x y z
N MET A 1 16.33 49.81 21.19
CA MET A 1 15.86 48.77 20.23
C MET A 1 17.02 47.82 19.89
N LYS A 2 17.23 46.72 20.63
CA LYS A 2 18.25 45.68 20.29
C LYS A 2 18.11 44.33 21.02
N LYS A 3 17.01 44.06 21.74
CA LYS A 3 16.83 42.83 22.54
C LYS A 3 15.73 41.87 22.04
N LEU A 4 15.06 42.16 20.92
CA LEU A 4 13.98 41.29 20.38
C LEU A 4 14.46 40.25 19.34
N LEU A 5 15.73 40.28 18.90
CA LEU A 5 16.21 39.41 17.81
C LEU A 5 16.71 38.03 18.24
N LEU A 6 16.95 37.79 19.55
CA LEU A 6 17.54 36.54 20.05
C LEU A 6 16.52 35.41 20.31
N ILE A 7 15.27 35.75 20.62
CA ILE A 7 14.23 34.76 20.95
C ILE A 7 13.71 34.06 19.69
N PHE A 8 13.69 34.75 18.54
CA PHE A 8 13.25 34.18 17.28
C PHE A 8 14.26 33.15 16.72
N THR A 9 15.55 33.33 16.97
CA THR A 9 16.63 32.42 16.53
C THR A 9 16.72 31.14 17.36
N LEU A 10 16.43 31.20 18.67
CA LEU A 10 16.38 30.02 19.55
C LEU A 10 15.17 29.12 19.26
N LEU A 11 14.01 29.70 18.95
CA LEU A 11 12.83 28.92 18.54
C LEU A 11 13.03 28.22 17.19
N THR A 12 13.64 28.87 16.19
CA THR A 12 13.91 28.22 14.90
C THR A 12 14.96 27.10 15.02
N ALA A 13 16.00 27.29 15.83
CA ALA A 13 17.04 26.26 16.03
C ALA A 13 16.48 25.01 16.71
N SER A 14 15.62 25.16 17.72
CA SER A 14 14.99 24.03 18.41
C SER A 14 14.03 23.22 17.52
N LEU A 15 13.30 23.90 16.63
CA LEU A 15 12.40 23.25 15.68
C LEU A 15 13.15 22.47 14.60
N SER A 16 14.25 23.01 14.07
CA SER A 16 15.11 22.33 13.09
C SER A 16 15.78 21.09 13.69
N PHE A 17 16.38 21.22 14.88
CA PHE A 17 17.05 20.10 15.56
C PHE A 17 16.07 18.95 15.88
N SER A 18 14.87 19.29 16.33
CA SER A 18 13.84 18.28 16.65
C SER A 18 13.21 17.62 15.41
N GLN A 19 13.26 18.27 14.24
CA GLN A 19 12.85 17.64 12.98
C GLN A 19 13.93 16.66 12.48
N GLU A 20 15.20 17.02 12.58
CA GLU A 20 16.32 16.14 12.23
C GLU A 20 16.31 14.85 13.07
N GLU A 21 16.03 14.93 14.38
CA GLU A 21 15.94 13.75 15.24
C GLU A 21 14.80 12.79 14.81
N SER A 22 13.63 13.32 14.44
CA SER A 22 12.50 12.50 13.98
C SER A 22 12.79 11.78 12.67
N ILE A 23 13.52 12.44 11.76
CA ILE A 23 13.93 11.88 10.47
C ILE A 23 15.01 10.80 10.67
N ALA A 24 15.96 11.03 11.58
CA ALA A 24 16.98 10.03 11.92
C ALA A 24 16.37 8.73 12.47
N LYS A 25 15.33 8.84 13.32
CA LYS A 25 14.62 7.65 13.85
C LYS A 25 13.91 6.83 12.77
N ILE A 26 13.37 7.48 11.73
CA ILE A 26 12.78 6.77 10.58
C ILE A 26 13.86 5.97 9.85
N ASP A 27 15.04 6.57 9.65
CA ASP A 27 16.17 5.90 8.99
C ASP A 27 16.67 4.70 9.80
N GLU A 28 16.86 4.89 11.10
CA GLU A 28 17.25 3.85 12.05
C GLU A 28 16.24 2.69 12.06
N PHE A 29 14.94 3.00 12.07
CA PHE A 29 13.87 2.00 12.05
C PHE A 29 13.89 1.15 10.79
N LEU A 30 13.94 1.78 9.61
CA LEU A 30 13.94 1.05 8.35
C LEU A 30 15.25 0.27 8.14
N ASN A 31 16.38 0.81 8.61
CA ASN A 31 17.65 0.08 8.61
C ASN A 31 17.59 -1.13 9.55
N TYR A 32 17.03 -0.97 10.75
CA TYR A 32 16.84 -2.08 11.70
C TYR A 32 15.95 -3.19 11.12
N LEU A 33 14.86 -2.85 10.42
CA LEU A 33 14.05 -3.84 9.72
C LEU A 33 14.85 -4.54 8.60
N PHE A 34 15.65 -3.81 7.84
CA PHE A 34 16.48 -4.39 6.79
C PHE A 34 17.55 -5.34 7.36
N GLU A 35 18.28 -4.93 8.40
CA GLU A 35 19.34 -5.72 9.05
C GLU A 35 18.83 -7.02 9.70
N ASN A 36 17.54 -7.08 10.02
CA ASN A 36 16.89 -8.27 10.59
C ASN A 36 16.11 -9.09 9.57
N ASP A 37 16.36 -8.88 8.27
CA ASP A 37 15.69 -9.55 7.16
C ASP A 37 14.16 -9.39 7.16
N LYS A 38 13.69 -8.19 7.53
CA LYS A 38 12.26 -7.91 7.65
C LYS A 38 11.67 -7.08 6.52
N PHE A 39 12.52 -6.36 5.78
CA PHE A 39 12.08 -5.40 4.78
C PHE A 39 13.20 -5.08 3.78
N MET A 40 12.82 -4.94 2.50
CA MET A 40 13.61 -4.23 1.49
C MET A 40 12.69 -3.27 0.73
N GLY A 41 13.16 -2.04 0.50
CA GLY A 41 12.32 -1.04 -0.14
C GLY A 41 12.87 0.38 -0.09
N SER A 42 12.07 1.33 -0.56
CA SER A 42 12.41 2.75 -0.64
C SER A 42 11.27 3.61 -0.09
N LEU A 43 11.63 4.66 0.67
CA LEU A 43 10.70 5.63 1.25
C LEU A 43 11.03 7.04 0.78
N VAL A 44 10.00 7.80 0.40
CA VAL A 44 10.07 9.26 0.25
C VAL A 44 8.95 9.92 1.03
N ILE A 45 9.32 10.96 1.80
CA ILE A 45 8.38 11.89 2.43
C ILE A 45 8.65 13.28 1.87
N ARG A 46 7.60 13.95 1.42
CA ARG A 46 7.66 15.29 0.83
C ARG A 46 6.63 16.20 1.50
N LYS A 47 7.04 17.40 1.88
CA LYS A 47 6.18 18.45 2.42
C LYS A 47 6.18 19.65 1.47
N GLY A 48 5.04 19.90 0.82
CA GLY A 48 4.98 20.82 -0.32
C GLY A 48 5.89 20.33 -1.45
N ASP A 49 6.83 21.17 -1.89
CA ASP A 49 7.81 20.81 -2.92
C ASP A 49 9.14 20.28 -2.33
N THR A 50 9.28 20.26 -1.01
CA THR A 50 10.53 19.86 -0.33
C THR A 50 10.50 18.40 0.07
N ILE A 51 11.47 17.61 -0.41
CA ILE A 51 11.73 16.26 0.09
C ILE A 51 12.35 16.39 1.50
N VAL A 52 11.67 15.83 2.49
CA VAL A 52 12.12 15.83 3.89
C VAL A 52 12.72 14.49 4.33
N PHE A 53 12.44 13.42 3.58
CA PHE A 53 13.06 12.11 3.73
C PHE A 53 13.16 11.42 2.37
N LYS A 54 14.30 10.80 2.07
CA LYS A 54 14.48 9.94 0.90
C LYS A 54 15.60 8.94 1.17
N ASN A 55 15.25 7.67 1.30
CA ASN A 55 16.24 6.61 1.40
C ASN A 55 15.73 5.28 0.82
N ALA A 56 16.66 4.35 0.59
CA ALA A 56 16.40 3.01 0.10
C ALA A 56 17.23 1.98 0.88
N TYR A 57 16.65 0.81 1.10
CA TYR A 57 17.20 -0.26 1.94
C TYR A 57 17.19 -1.57 1.16
N GLY A 58 18.21 -2.40 1.40
CA GLY A 58 18.37 -3.69 0.74
C GLY A 58 18.80 -3.61 -0.72
N PHE A 59 18.31 -4.55 -1.50
CA PHE A 59 18.78 -4.83 -2.86
C PHE A 59 17.65 -4.71 -3.87
N TYR A 60 17.99 -4.22 -5.06
CA TYR A 60 17.08 -4.32 -6.21
C TYR A 60 17.41 -5.57 -7.05
N GLU A 61 18.62 -6.10 -6.88
CA GLU A 61 19.07 -7.40 -7.38
C GLU A 61 19.90 -8.10 -6.29
N ALA A 62 19.29 -9.02 -5.53
CA ALA A 62 19.92 -9.65 -4.37
C ALA A 62 21.00 -10.67 -4.74
N ASN A 63 20.86 -11.42 -5.85
CA ASN A 63 21.80 -12.50 -6.20
C ASN A 63 23.21 -11.98 -6.52
N ARG A 64 23.30 -10.78 -7.09
CA ARG A 64 24.55 -10.06 -7.40
C ARG A 64 24.89 -8.98 -6.36
N GLY A 65 24.09 -8.83 -5.31
CA GLY A 65 24.30 -7.85 -4.25
C GLY A 65 24.15 -6.39 -4.68
N LEU A 66 23.33 -6.09 -5.69
CA LEU A 66 23.14 -4.73 -6.19
C LEU A 66 22.18 -3.93 -5.29
N ARG A 67 22.74 -2.94 -4.58
CA ARG A 67 22.03 -2.10 -3.60
C ARG A 67 21.00 -1.18 -4.23
N SER A 68 19.84 -1.09 -3.59
CA SER A 68 18.78 -0.13 -3.93
C SER A 68 19.23 1.31 -3.65
N ASN A 69 18.70 2.26 -4.43
CA ASN A 69 18.89 3.70 -4.18
C ASN A 69 17.70 4.51 -4.67
N GLY A 70 17.78 5.84 -4.58
CA GLY A 70 16.69 6.75 -4.97
C GLY A 70 16.27 6.72 -6.45
N ASN A 71 16.93 5.93 -7.30
CA ASN A 71 16.59 5.71 -8.72
C ASN A 71 16.12 4.28 -9.01
N THR A 72 16.08 3.40 -8.00
CA THR A 72 15.54 2.05 -8.14
C THR A 72 14.05 2.11 -8.42
N LYS A 73 13.62 1.36 -9.45
CA LYS A 73 12.26 1.34 -9.96
C LYS A 73 11.57 0.05 -9.56
N TYR A 74 10.30 0.17 -9.20
CA TYR A 74 9.50 -0.91 -8.64
C TYR A 74 8.16 -0.96 -9.37
N LYS A 75 7.59 -2.16 -9.53
CA LYS A 75 6.19 -2.29 -9.95
C LYS A 75 5.30 -1.80 -8.80
N ILE A 76 4.34 -0.92 -9.08
CA ILE A 76 3.54 -0.25 -8.03
C ILE A 76 2.17 -0.89 -7.80
N GLY A 77 1.86 -1.97 -8.54
CA GLY A 77 0.59 -2.66 -8.45
C GLY A 77 -0.59 -1.68 -8.57
N SER A 78 -1.60 -1.88 -7.72
CA SER A 78 -2.85 -1.13 -7.77
C SER A 78 -2.76 0.39 -7.52
N VAL A 79 -1.61 0.95 -7.13
CA VAL A 79 -1.40 2.42 -7.22
C VAL A 79 -1.59 2.92 -8.65
N THR A 80 -1.35 2.06 -9.65
CA THR A 80 -1.67 2.28 -11.07
C THR A 80 -3.09 2.81 -11.28
N LYS A 81 -4.07 2.35 -10.49
CA LYS A 81 -5.48 2.75 -10.62
C LYS A 81 -5.68 4.25 -10.45
N THR A 82 -4.88 4.90 -9.60
CA THR A 82 -4.94 6.37 -9.44
C THR A 82 -4.47 7.09 -10.71
N PHE A 83 -3.45 6.58 -11.41
CA PHE A 83 -3.00 7.11 -12.70
C PHE A 83 -4.08 6.92 -13.78
N THR A 84 -4.66 5.73 -13.88
CA THR A 84 -5.74 5.43 -14.84
C THR A 84 -6.97 6.31 -14.59
N ALA A 85 -7.39 6.45 -13.33
CA ALA A 85 -8.50 7.32 -12.97
C ALA A 85 -8.21 8.79 -13.35
N THR A 86 -6.98 9.25 -13.13
CA THR A 86 -6.56 10.60 -13.53
C THR A 86 -6.67 10.80 -15.05
N MET A 87 -6.21 9.83 -15.85
CA MET A 87 -6.35 9.90 -17.32
C MET A 87 -7.81 9.89 -17.77
N ILE A 88 -8.67 9.07 -17.15
CA ILE A 88 -10.11 9.06 -17.42
C ILE A 88 -10.73 10.43 -17.12
N MET A 89 -10.40 11.02 -15.97
CA MET A 89 -10.90 12.35 -15.59
C MET A 89 -10.41 13.43 -16.55
N GLN A 90 -9.17 13.36 -17.06
CA GLN A 90 -8.70 14.26 -18.13
C GLN A 90 -9.51 14.11 -19.43
N LEU A 91 -9.88 12.88 -19.82
CA LEU A 91 -10.74 12.65 -20.99
C LEU A 91 -12.16 13.20 -20.78
N VAL A 92 -12.67 13.13 -19.54
CA VAL A 92 -13.95 13.73 -19.15
C VAL A 92 -13.89 15.25 -19.22
N GLU A 93 -12.85 15.88 -18.67
CA GLU A 93 -12.64 17.33 -18.76
C GLU A 93 -12.49 17.82 -20.20
N ALA A 94 -11.81 17.03 -21.04
CA ALA A 94 -11.70 17.28 -22.47
C ALA A 94 -12.99 16.99 -23.27
N LYS A 95 -14.09 16.60 -22.60
CA LYS A 95 -15.39 16.24 -23.20
C LYS A 95 -15.31 15.09 -24.22
N LYS A 96 -14.23 14.29 -24.18
CA LYS A 96 -14.06 13.09 -25.03
C LYS A 96 -14.81 11.89 -24.44
N LEU A 97 -15.11 11.94 -23.15
CA LEU A 97 -15.84 10.93 -22.40
C LEU A 97 -16.82 11.60 -21.43
N ARG A 98 -17.89 10.90 -21.05
CA ARG A 98 -18.76 11.29 -19.93
C ARG A 98 -18.75 10.17 -18.90
N LEU A 99 -18.84 10.51 -17.61
CA LEU A 99 -18.89 9.52 -16.53
C LEU A 99 -20.09 8.56 -16.65
N GLU A 100 -21.19 9.04 -17.23
CA GLU A 100 -22.43 8.29 -17.44
C GLU A 100 -22.39 7.41 -18.70
N THR A 101 -21.30 7.48 -19.49
CA THR A 101 -21.16 6.67 -20.71
C THR A 101 -21.24 5.20 -20.33
N LYS A 102 -22.17 4.47 -20.95
CA LYS A 102 -22.34 3.04 -20.73
C LYS A 102 -21.21 2.25 -21.37
N ILE A 103 -20.76 1.22 -20.68
CA ILE A 103 -19.62 0.43 -21.16
C ILE A 103 -19.97 -0.43 -22.37
N SER A 104 -21.27 -0.68 -22.64
CA SER A 104 -21.72 -1.39 -23.84
C SER A 104 -21.30 -0.74 -25.15
N ARG A 105 -20.97 0.57 -25.12
CA ARG A 105 -20.33 1.25 -26.25
C ARG A 105 -18.98 0.63 -26.65
N PHE A 106 -18.28 0.03 -25.70
CA PHE A 106 -16.94 -0.52 -25.86
C PHE A 106 -16.92 -2.04 -25.72
N PHE A 107 -17.74 -2.58 -24.81
CA PHE A 107 -17.76 -3.99 -24.43
C PHE A 107 -19.22 -4.52 -24.41
N PRO A 108 -19.90 -4.61 -25.56
CA PRO A 108 -21.32 -4.97 -25.62
C PRO A 108 -21.63 -6.39 -25.14
N LYS A 109 -20.63 -7.28 -25.11
CA LYS A 109 -20.78 -8.68 -24.70
C LYS A 109 -20.74 -8.88 -23.18
N ILE A 110 -20.21 -7.93 -22.40
CA ILE A 110 -20.13 -8.05 -20.94
C ILE A 110 -21.54 -8.05 -20.34
N ALA A 111 -21.80 -8.94 -19.38
CA ALA A 111 -23.07 -8.99 -18.66
C ALA A 111 -23.42 -7.61 -18.08
N MET A 112 -24.68 -7.18 -18.26
CA MET A 112 -25.19 -5.88 -17.79
C MET A 112 -24.47 -4.64 -18.36
N ALA A 113 -23.70 -4.75 -19.46
CA ALA A 113 -22.93 -3.62 -20.03
C ALA A 113 -23.75 -2.36 -20.37
N ASN A 114 -25.05 -2.50 -20.68
CA ASN A 114 -25.95 -1.37 -20.93
C ASN A 114 -26.32 -0.57 -19.67
N TYR A 115 -26.13 -1.16 -18.49
CA TYR A 115 -26.43 -0.54 -17.20
C TYR A 115 -25.18 -0.01 -16.50
N ILE A 116 -24.02 -0.62 -16.75
CA ILE A 116 -22.73 -0.20 -16.17
C ILE A 116 -22.20 1.05 -16.87
N SER A 117 -21.86 2.08 -16.10
CA SER A 117 -21.22 3.31 -16.58
C SER A 117 -19.72 3.36 -16.29
N VAL A 118 -18.99 4.27 -16.93
CA VAL A 118 -17.59 4.58 -16.60
C VAL A 118 -17.44 4.97 -15.12
N ASN A 119 -18.41 5.69 -14.57
CA ASN A 119 -18.47 6.01 -13.15
C ASN A 119 -18.49 4.77 -12.26
N ASP A 120 -19.26 3.73 -12.65
CA ASP A 120 -19.35 2.49 -11.88
C ASP A 120 -18.04 1.70 -11.92
N LEU A 121 -17.30 1.75 -13.03
CA LEU A 121 -15.95 1.19 -13.10
C LEU A 121 -14.99 1.91 -12.15
N LEU A 122 -14.94 3.25 -12.20
CA LEU A 122 -14.05 4.07 -11.36
C LEU A 122 -14.31 3.87 -9.86
N GLN A 123 -15.57 3.67 -9.47
CA GLN A 123 -15.97 3.51 -8.07
C GLN A 123 -16.01 2.06 -7.58
N GLN A 124 -15.59 1.09 -8.40
CA GLN A 124 -15.63 -0.33 -8.05
C GLN A 124 -17.07 -0.82 -7.73
N ARG A 125 -18.05 -0.41 -8.54
CA ARG A 125 -19.48 -0.73 -8.36
C ARG A 125 -20.12 -1.35 -9.60
N SER A 126 -19.34 -1.94 -10.49
CA SER A 126 -19.83 -2.45 -11.77
C SER A 126 -20.62 -3.76 -11.68
N GLY A 127 -20.36 -4.59 -10.67
CA GLY A 127 -20.87 -5.96 -10.62
C GLY A 127 -20.11 -6.95 -11.50
N ILE A 128 -19.03 -6.52 -12.18
CA ILE A 128 -18.19 -7.39 -13.02
C ILE A 128 -17.22 -8.17 -12.13
N MET A 129 -17.18 -9.48 -12.32
CA MET A 129 -16.24 -10.39 -11.63
C MET A 129 -14.79 -9.94 -11.81
N ASP A 130 -13.97 -10.10 -10.78
CA ASP A 130 -12.53 -9.83 -10.82
C ASP A 130 -11.78 -10.98 -11.49
N TYR A 131 -11.22 -10.76 -12.68
CA TYR A 131 -10.57 -11.82 -13.46
C TYR A 131 -9.38 -12.50 -12.75
N VAL A 132 -8.78 -11.82 -11.78
CA VAL A 132 -7.66 -12.33 -10.97
C VAL A 132 -8.12 -13.38 -9.96
N ASN A 133 -9.33 -13.22 -9.41
CA ASN A 133 -9.89 -14.05 -8.34
C ASN A 133 -11.01 -14.98 -8.82
N ALA A 134 -11.36 -14.93 -10.10
CA ALA A 134 -12.44 -15.72 -10.69
C ALA A 134 -12.07 -17.18 -10.98
N ASP A 135 -10.77 -17.48 -11.11
CA ASP A 135 -10.27 -18.77 -11.55
C ASP A 135 -8.98 -19.13 -10.79
N GLU A 136 -9.01 -20.23 -10.04
CA GLU A 136 -7.86 -20.69 -9.25
C GLU A 136 -6.65 -21.06 -10.12
N THR A 137 -6.87 -21.44 -11.38
CA THR A 137 -5.83 -21.75 -12.36
C THR A 137 -5.21 -20.50 -12.99
N PHE A 138 -5.80 -19.31 -12.79
CA PHE A 138 -5.30 -18.05 -13.32
C PHE A 138 -3.89 -17.71 -12.83
N LYS A 139 -3.47 -18.26 -11.69
CA LYS A 139 -2.12 -18.09 -11.15
C LYS A 139 -1.02 -18.54 -12.11
N GLU A 140 -1.26 -19.58 -12.92
CA GLU A 140 -0.29 -20.04 -13.93
C GLU A 140 -0.19 -19.03 -15.07
N LYS A 141 -1.34 -18.51 -15.53
CA LYS A 141 -1.42 -17.49 -16.59
C LYS A 141 -0.71 -16.19 -16.21
N LEU A 142 -0.64 -15.85 -14.92
CA LEU A 142 0.16 -14.71 -14.45
C LEU A 142 1.62 -14.81 -14.89
N ILE A 143 2.18 -16.02 -15.03
CA ILE A 143 3.58 -16.24 -15.41
C ILE A 143 3.71 -16.48 -16.91
N THR A 144 2.83 -17.30 -17.49
CA THR A 144 2.90 -17.72 -18.90
C THR A 144 2.32 -16.70 -19.88
N GLY A 145 1.51 -15.75 -19.38
CA GLY A 145 0.81 -14.75 -20.17
C GLY A 145 -0.57 -15.22 -20.64
N GLU A 146 -1.41 -14.25 -21.00
CA GLU A 146 -2.69 -14.46 -21.68
C GLU A 146 -2.87 -13.30 -22.67
N SER A 147 -3.37 -13.57 -23.87
CA SER A 147 -3.63 -12.48 -24.82
C SER A 147 -4.73 -11.58 -24.28
N ARG A 148 -4.70 -10.31 -24.67
CA ARG A 148 -5.75 -9.36 -24.26
C ARG A 148 -7.11 -9.81 -24.75
N GLU A 149 -7.18 -10.35 -25.95
CA GLU A 149 -8.40 -10.84 -26.58
C GLU A 149 -9.00 -11.99 -25.78
N ASP A 150 -8.20 -13.00 -25.41
CA ASP A 150 -8.65 -14.14 -24.61
C ASP A 150 -9.11 -13.71 -23.21
N LEU A 151 -8.38 -12.79 -22.57
CA LEU A 151 -8.76 -12.24 -21.27
C LEU A 151 -10.11 -11.49 -21.35
N LEU A 152 -10.32 -10.68 -22.40
CA LEU A 152 -11.57 -9.94 -22.60
C LEU A 152 -12.74 -10.86 -22.96
N GLU A 153 -12.51 -11.94 -23.71
CA GLU A 153 -13.52 -12.96 -23.99
C GLU A 153 -13.94 -13.66 -22.68
N ARG A 154 -12.97 -14.08 -21.87
CA ARG A 154 -13.24 -14.67 -20.56
C ARG A 154 -13.97 -13.72 -19.60
N ILE A 155 -13.62 -12.44 -19.60
CA ILE A 155 -14.35 -11.41 -18.83
C ILE A 155 -15.80 -11.28 -19.31
N ALA A 156 -16.03 -11.38 -20.62
CA ALA A 156 -17.37 -11.28 -21.20
C ALA A 156 -18.26 -12.49 -20.84
N ASP A 157 -17.65 -13.66 -20.61
CA ASP A 157 -18.36 -14.89 -20.23
C ASP A 157 -18.78 -14.92 -18.74
N TYR A 158 -18.28 -13.99 -17.91
CA TYR A 158 -18.70 -13.92 -16.52
C TYR A 158 -20.11 -13.39 -16.35
N GLU A 159 -20.89 -14.06 -15.49
CA GLU A 159 -22.15 -13.52 -14.99
C GLU A 159 -21.91 -12.30 -14.08
N ALA A 160 -22.86 -11.36 -14.09
CA ALA A 160 -22.84 -10.24 -13.16
C ALA A 160 -23.14 -10.75 -11.73
N ILE A 161 -22.31 -10.38 -10.77
CA ILE A 161 -22.42 -10.89 -9.40
C ILE A 161 -23.21 -9.95 -8.47
N PHE A 162 -23.57 -8.77 -8.94
CA PHE A 162 -24.59 -7.89 -8.36
C PHE A 162 -25.02 -6.82 -9.37
N GLU A 163 -26.15 -6.17 -9.12
CA GLU A 163 -26.64 -5.08 -9.97
C GLU A 163 -25.72 -3.85 -9.91
N PRO A 164 -25.34 -3.25 -11.05
CA PRO A 164 -24.44 -2.09 -11.09
C PRO A 164 -24.88 -0.94 -10.17
N GLY A 165 -23.95 -0.35 -9.45
CA GLY A 165 -24.16 0.78 -8.53
C GLY A 165 -24.65 0.38 -7.13
N THR A 166 -25.26 -0.80 -6.96
CA THR A 166 -25.90 -1.19 -5.69
C THR A 166 -24.89 -1.50 -4.58
N LYS A 167 -23.77 -2.17 -4.91
CA LYS A 167 -22.73 -2.58 -3.95
C LYS A 167 -21.36 -2.06 -4.38
N HIS A 168 -20.43 -2.02 -3.44
CA HIS A 168 -19.00 -1.85 -3.71
C HIS A 168 -18.32 -3.21 -3.63
N MET A 169 -17.52 -3.54 -4.64
CA MET A 169 -16.64 -4.69 -4.61
C MET A 169 -15.44 -4.46 -5.52
N TYR A 170 -14.25 -4.62 -4.95
CA TYR A 170 -13.00 -4.37 -5.65
C TYR A 170 -12.81 -5.37 -6.80
N SER A 171 -12.51 -4.86 -8.00
CA SER A 171 -12.24 -5.68 -9.19
C SER A 171 -11.15 -5.03 -10.05
N ASN A 172 -10.14 -5.83 -10.43
CA ASN A 172 -9.11 -5.39 -11.36
C ASN A 172 -9.66 -5.25 -12.77
N THR A 173 -10.69 -6.04 -13.12
CA THR A 173 -11.44 -5.95 -14.37
C THR A 173 -11.90 -4.52 -14.65
N ASN A 174 -12.42 -3.82 -13.65
CA ASN A 174 -12.90 -2.45 -13.82
C ASN A 174 -11.83 -1.50 -14.35
N TYR A 175 -10.63 -1.57 -13.80
CA TYR A 175 -9.52 -0.70 -14.21
C TYR A 175 -8.81 -1.18 -15.47
N TYR A 176 -8.79 -2.50 -15.71
CA TYR A 176 -8.34 -3.05 -16.97
C TYR A 176 -9.19 -2.51 -18.13
N LEU A 177 -10.52 -2.56 -18.00
CA LEU A 177 -11.47 -2.02 -18.98
C LEU A 177 -11.34 -0.50 -19.15
N LEU A 178 -11.08 0.26 -18.08
CA LEU A 178 -10.80 1.70 -18.18
C LEU A 178 -9.55 1.97 -19.02
N GLY A 179 -8.50 1.16 -18.90
CA GLY A 179 -7.33 1.21 -19.79
C GLY A 179 -7.70 1.02 -21.26
N CYS A 180 -8.50 -0.02 -21.56
CA CYS A 180 -8.98 -0.29 -22.91
C CYS A 180 -9.86 0.87 -23.45
N ILE A 181 -10.67 1.51 -22.61
CA ILE A 181 -11.46 2.70 -22.98
C ILE A 181 -10.54 3.87 -23.35
N ILE A 182 -9.47 4.11 -22.59
CA ILE A 182 -8.47 5.15 -22.89
C ILE A 182 -7.89 4.90 -24.29
N GLU A 183 -7.36 3.70 -24.54
CA GLU A 183 -6.76 3.35 -25.83
C GLU A 183 -7.78 3.46 -26.98
N ASN A 184 -9.02 3.03 -26.76
CA ASN A 184 -10.07 3.11 -27.76
C ASN A 184 -10.40 4.55 -28.16
N ILE A 185 -10.47 5.47 -27.19
CA ILE A 185 -10.82 6.88 -27.43
C ILE A 185 -9.65 7.65 -28.04
N THR A 186 -8.42 7.42 -27.57
CA THR A 186 -7.26 8.21 -27.99
C THR A 186 -6.52 7.63 -29.18
N LYS A 187 -6.75 6.34 -29.49
CA LYS A 187 -6.03 5.57 -30.51
C LYS A 187 -4.51 5.49 -30.26
N LYS A 188 -4.11 5.65 -29.00
CA LYS A 188 -2.74 5.52 -28.52
C LYS A 188 -2.68 4.40 -27.50
N SER A 189 -1.53 3.74 -27.38
CA SER A 189 -1.29 2.74 -26.33
C SER A 189 -1.41 3.36 -24.93
N TYR A 190 -1.62 2.52 -23.92
CA TYR A 190 -1.65 2.97 -22.53
C TYR A 190 -0.33 3.62 -22.10
N ALA A 191 0.81 3.12 -22.58
CA ALA A 191 2.13 3.71 -22.33
C ALA A 191 2.23 5.15 -22.87
N GLU A 192 1.78 5.38 -24.11
CA GLU A 192 1.78 6.71 -24.73
C GLU A 192 0.83 7.67 -24.00
N ASN A 193 -0.38 7.20 -23.64
CA ASN A 193 -1.31 8.02 -22.87
C ASN A 193 -0.72 8.38 -21.49
N LEU A 194 -0.19 7.41 -20.75
CA LEU A 194 0.46 7.68 -19.46
C LEU A 194 1.59 8.71 -19.62
N LYS A 195 2.39 8.57 -20.68
CA LYS A 195 3.50 9.46 -20.96
C LYS A 195 3.01 10.89 -21.21
N GLU A 196 2.11 11.10 -22.16
CA GLU A 196 1.66 12.42 -22.59
C GLU A 196 0.73 13.11 -21.58
N LEU A 197 -0.17 12.34 -20.97
CA LEU A 197 -1.24 12.87 -20.12
C LEU A 197 -0.77 13.16 -18.70
N ILE A 198 0.27 12.47 -18.23
CA ILE A 198 0.78 12.58 -16.86
C ILE A 198 2.28 12.85 -16.86
N VAL A 199 3.10 11.89 -17.32
CA VAL A 199 4.56 11.91 -17.10
C VAL A 199 5.21 13.19 -17.62
N ASP A 200 4.95 13.57 -18.86
CA ASP A 200 5.57 14.74 -19.48
C ASP A 200 5.05 16.06 -18.90
N LYS A 201 3.80 16.09 -18.41
CA LYS A 201 3.20 17.31 -17.84
C LYS A 201 3.82 17.71 -16.51
N ILE A 202 4.24 16.73 -15.71
CA ILE A 202 4.76 16.97 -14.36
C ILE A 202 6.19 16.45 -14.16
N GLY A 203 6.82 15.93 -15.21
CA GLY A 203 8.22 15.53 -15.22
C GLY A 203 8.54 14.28 -14.39
N LEU A 204 7.71 13.23 -14.47
CA LEU A 204 7.98 11.96 -13.78
C LEU A 204 9.10 11.17 -14.48
N LYS A 205 10.32 11.18 -13.93
CA LYS A 205 11.51 10.70 -14.66
C LYS A 205 11.63 9.18 -14.75
N ASN A 206 10.99 8.48 -13.83
CA ASN A 206 11.16 7.05 -13.61
C ASN A 206 9.81 6.31 -13.61
N THR A 207 8.78 6.87 -14.23
CA THR A 207 7.42 6.32 -14.26
C THR A 207 7.00 5.95 -15.68
N TYR A 208 6.63 4.70 -15.89
CA TYR A 208 6.18 4.20 -17.20
C TYR A 208 5.40 2.88 -17.06
N TYR A 209 4.79 2.46 -18.16
CA TYR A 209 4.22 1.13 -18.34
C TYR A 209 5.04 0.39 -19.42
N SER A 210 5.39 -0.87 -19.14
CA SER A 210 6.13 -1.74 -20.06
C SER A 210 5.65 -3.19 -19.89
N THR A 211 5.63 -3.95 -20.98
CA THR A 211 5.38 -5.40 -20.97
C THR A 211 6.68 -6.23 -21.02
N GLU A 212 7.82 -5.57 -21.19
CA GLU A 212 9.13 -6.22 -21.14
C GLU A 212 9.44 -6.75 -19.74
N LYS A 213 10.24 -7.81 -19.67
CA LYS A 213 10.78 -8.35 -18.41
C LYS A 213 11.73 -7.34 -17.74
N THR A 214 11.91 -7.49 -16.43
CA THR A 214 12.76 -6.59 -15.64
C THR A 214 14.17 -6.47 -16.21
N ASP A 215 14.60 -5.24 -16.47
CA ASP A 215 15.93 -4.86 -16.93
C ASP A 215 16.73 -4.22 -15.79
N VAL A 216 17.55 -5.04 -15.13
CA VAL A 216 18.41 -4.61 -14.02
C VAL A 216 19.42 -3.51 -14.41
N SER A 217 19.74 -3.36 -15.71
CA SER A 217 20.62 -2.28 -16.18
C SER A 217 19.94 -0.91 -16.11
N LYS A 218 18.61 -0.88 -16.15
CA LYS A 218 17.78 0.33 -15.96
C LYS A 218 17.42 0.57 -14.49
N ARG A 219 17.99 -0.21 -13.56
CA ARG A 219 17.65 -0.24 -12.13
C ARG A 219 16.20 -0.61 -11.86
N GLU A 220 15.61 -1.45 -12.71
CA GLU A 220 14.36 -2.11 -12.39
C GLU A 220 14.66 -3.22 -11.37
N SER A 221 13.87 -3.25 -10.31
CA SER A 221 14.02 -4.21 -9.22
C SER A 221 13.32 -5.52 -9.56
N TYR A 222 13.86 -6.64 -9.09
CA TYR A 222 13.04 -7.84 -8.85
C TYR A 222 12.35 -7.73 -7.49
N SER A 223 11.33 -8.58 -7.25
CA SER A 223 10.75 -8.80 -5.93
C SER A 223 11.22 -10.11 -5.32
N TYR A 224 11.16 -10.24 -4.00
CA TYR A 224 11.79 -11.35 -3.26
C TYR A 224 10.91 -11.89 -2.14
N LEU A 225 10.96 -13.20 -1.92
CA LEU A 225 10.50 -13.85 -0.70
C LEU A 225 11.69 -14.17 0.20
N TYR A 226 11.51 -14.06 1.52
CA TYR A 226 12.51 -14.55 2.45
C TYR A 226 12.24 -16.02 2.80
N ASN A 227 13.23 -16.89 2.60
CA ASN A 227 13.09 -18.31 2.90
C ASN A 227 13.62 -18.72 4.30
N GLY A 228 13.97 -17.74 5.14
CA GLY A 228 14.56 -17.96 6.46
C GLY A 228 16.07 -17.77 6.50
N THR A 229 16.73 -17.78 5.34
CA THR A 229 18.19 -17.59 5.21
C THR A 229 18.55 -16.54 4.18
N ASN A 230 17.88 -16.53 3.03
CA ASN A 230 18.19 -15.65 1.91
C ASN A 230 16.91 -15.04 1.30
N TRP A 231 17.09 -13.93 0.60
CA TRP A 231 16.09 -13.34 -0.28
C TRP A 231 16.07 -14.10 -1.61
N GLU A 232 15.02 -14.88 -1.84
CA GLU A 232 14.80 -15.63 -3.07
C GLU A 232 13.94 -14.82 -4.03
N GLN A 233 14.38 -14.70 -5.29
CA GLN A 233 13.65 -13.96 -6.30
C GLN A 233 12.27 -14.57 -6.54
N PHE A 234 11.23 -13.74 -6.48
CA PHE A 234 9.88 -14.14 -6.83
C PHE A 234 9.73 -14.22 -8.35
N PRO A 235 9.03 -15.24 -8.90
CA PRO A 235 8.78 -15.33 -10.33
C PRO A 235 8.05 -14.12 -10.89
N GLU A 236 8.62 -13.54 -11.95
CA GLU A 236 8.00 -12.40 -12.62
C GLU A 236 6.72 -12.77 -13.36
N TRP A 237 5.72 -11.93 -13.18
CA TRP A 237 4.48 -12.01 -13.93
C TRP A 237 4.61 -11.34 -15.30
N ASP A 238 3.79 -11.77 -16.24
CA ASP A 238 3.52 -11.03 -17.47
C ASP A 238 2.73 -9.75 -17.10
N ASN A 239 3.40 -8.61 -17.25
CA ASN A 239 2.86 -7.33 -16.85
C ASN A 239 1.68 -6.87 -17.73
N SER A 240 1.49 -7.47 -18.91
CA SER A 240 0.34 -7.23 -19.78
C SER A 240 -0.99 -7.64 -19.14
N ILE A 241 -0.97 -8.60 -18.21
CA ILE A 241 -2.16 -9.01 -17.45
C ILE A 241 -2.54 -7.94 -16.43
N ALA A 242 -1.57 -7.28 -15.80
CA ALA A 242 -1.83 -6.22 -14.84
C ALA A 242 -2.31 -4.94 -15.55
N PHE A 243 -1.68 -4.57 -16.67
CA PHE A 243 -2.07 -3.45 -17.54
C PHE A 243 -2.45 -2.17 -16.75
N ALA A 244 -3.55 -1.51 -17.10
CA ALA A 244 -4.07 -0.32 -16.43
C ALA A 244 -4.63 -0.59 -15.02
N SER A 245 -4.69 -1.84 -14.57
CA SER A 245 -5.10 -2.15 -13.19
C SER A 245 -3.92 -2.20 -12.23
N GLY A 246 -2.70 -2.46 -12.71
CA GLY A 246 -1.55 -2.70 -11.81
C GLY A 246 -0.15 -2.61 -12.40
N GLY A 247 0.01 -2.37 -13.70
CA GLY A 247 1.26 -2.60 -14.42
C GLY A 247 2.25 -1.43 -14.48
N ILE A 248 2.01 -0.31 -13.80
CA ILE A 248 2.98 0.80 -13.83
C ILE A 248 4.22 0.45 -12.99
N THR A 249 5.37 0.86 -13.52
CA THR A 249 6.66 0.90 -12.81
C THR A 249 6.95 2.34 -12.42
N SER A 250 7.39 2.59 -11.18
CA SER A 250 7.68 3.94 -10.68
C SER A 250 8.72 3.94 -9.54
N THR A 251 8.91 5.09 -8.90
CA THR A 251 9.74 5.30 -7.70
C THR A 251 8.93 6.06 -6.64
N PRO A 252 9.28 5.97 -5.35
CA PRO A 252 8.55 6.73 -4.33
C PRO A 252 8.62 8.25 -4.54
N ASP A 253 9.71 8.75 -5.14
CA ASP A 253 9.89 10.17 -5.46
C ASP A 253 8.88 10.63 -6.52
N ASP A 254 8.73 9.85 -7.61
CA ASP A 254 7.74 10.11 -8.64
C ASP A 254 6.31 9.95 -8.10
N LEU A 255 6.04 8.96 -7.24
CA LEU A 255 4.72 8.77 -6.63
C LEU A 255 4.33 9.95 -5.73
N THR A 256 5.25 10.46 -4.91
CA THR A 256 4.96 11.64 -4.07
C THR A 256 4.78 12.91 -4.89
N LEU A 257 5.48 13.04 -6.03
CA LEU A 257 5.27 14.12 -7.00
C LEU A 257 3.93 14.00 -7.72
N PHE A 258 3.57 12.80 -8.15
CA PHE A 258 2.30 12.53 -8.82
C PHE A 258 1.12 12.86 -7.92
N ILE A 259 1.08 12.32 -6.69
CA ILE A 259 -0.08 12.51 -5.81
C ILE A 259 -0.22 13.97 -5.37
N SER A 260 0.88 14.68 -5.08
CA SER A 260 0.82 16.12 -4.78
C SER A 260 0.33 16.92 -5.98
N SER A 261 0.86 16.65 -7.17
CA SER A 261 0.47 17.34 -8.41
C SER A 261 -1.00 17.10 -8.78
N LEU A 262 -1.53 15.89 -8.53
CA LEU A 262 -2.94 15.59 -8.68
C LEU A 262 -3.79 16.51 -7.80
N PHE A 263 -3.50 16.54 -6.49
CA PHE A 263 -4.27 17.33 -5.52
C PHE A 263 -4.08 18.85 -5.66
N ASP A 264 -2.94 19.29 -6.20
CA ASP A 264 -2.68 20.70 -6.53
C ASP A 264 -3.43 21.16 -7.79
N GLY A 265 -4.02 20.22 -8.55
CA GLY A 265 -4.81 20.51 -9.73
C GLY A 265 -3.96 20.70 -11.00
N LYS A 266 -2.73 20.17 -11.02
CA LYS A 266 -1.83 20.25 -12.19
C LYS A 266 -2.19 19.24 -13.28
N LEU A 267 -2.88 18.15 -12.92
CA LEU A 267 -3.27 17.08 -13.83
C LEU A 267 -4.74 17.13 -14.23
N VAL A 268 -5.63 17.45 -13.28
CA VAL A 268 -7.07 17.64 -13.48
C VAL A 268 -7.50 18.82 -12.61
N THR A 269 -8.67 19.39 -12.87
CA THR A 269 -9.19 20.51 -12.07
C THR A 269 -9.43 20.12 -10.61
N LYS A 270 -9.42 21.11 -9.71
CA LYS A 270 -9.79 20.91 -8.28
C LYS A 270 -11.17 20.26 -8.12
N SER A 271 -12.13 20.60 -8.99
CA SER A 271 -13.46 19.98 -8.99
C SER A 271 -13.41 18.50 -9.32
N SER A 272 -12.58 18.08 -10.29
CA SER A 272 -12.36 16.65 -10.57
C SER A 272 -11.67 15.95 -9.39
N VAL A 273 -10.69 16.58 -8.74
CA VAL A 273 -10.09 16.02 -7.51
C VAL A 273 -11.15 15.85 -6.41
N ASP A 274 -12.05 16.82 -6.25
CA ASP A 274 -13.15 16.74 -5.27
C ASP A 274 -14.11 15.57 -5.57
N GLN A 275 -14.37 15.29 -6.85
CA GLN A 275 -15.12 14.09 -7.25
C GLN A 275 -14.33 12.81 -6.94
N MET A 276 -13.04 12.76 -7.29
CA MET A 276 -12.20 11.58 -7.07
C MET A 276 -12.07 11.21 -5.59
N LYS A 277 -11.98 12.19 -4.70
CA LYS A 277 -11.83 11.97 -3.25
C LYS A 277 -13.16 11.73 -2.51
N LYS A 278 -14.30 11.72 -3.20
CA LYS A 278 -15.60 11.42 -2.58
C LYS A 278 -15.68 9.92 -2.27
N ILE A 279 -15.23 9.56 -1.08
CA ILE A 279 -15.19 8.17 -0.62
C ILE A 279 -16.60 7.67 -0.28
N LYS A 280 -16.97 6.51 -0.83
CA LYS A 280 -18.16 5.74 -0.48
C LYS A 280 -17.75 4.29 -0.27
N ASP A 281 -18.18 3.68 0.84
CA ASP A 281 -17.82 2.30 1.19
C ASP A 281 -16.30 2.03 1.17
N GLY A 282 -15.50 3.05 1.54
CA GLY A 282 -14.03 2.97 1.60
C GLY A 282 -13.29 3.30 0.30
N TYR A 283 -13.99 3.55 -0.82
CA TYR A 283 -13.36 3.82 -2.13
C TYR A 283 -13.93 5.06 -2.84
N GLY A 284 -13.06 5.81 -3.52
CA GLY A 284 -13.39 6.94 -4.40
C GLY A 284 -13.14 6.60 -5.88
N MET A 285 -12.76 7.57 -6.71
CA MET A 285 -12.35 7.27 -8.09
C MET A 285 -10.82 7.06 -8.13
N GLY A 286 -10.40 5.81 -7.92
CA GLY A 286 -8.98 5.45 -7.89
C GLY A 286 -8.24 5.99 -6.66
N LEU A 287 -8.98 6.34 -5.61
CA LEU A 287 -8.46 6.84 -4.35
C LEU A 287 -9.13 6.12 -3.18
N MET A 288 -8.34 5.79 -2.18
CA MET A 288 -8.76 5.37 -0.85
C MET A 288 -8.41 6.46 0.17
N GLN A 289 -8.94 6.32 1.39
CA GLN A 289 -8.56 7.17 2.52
C GLN A 289 -7.86 6.32 3.60
N PHE A 290 -6.68 6.77 4.02
CA PHE A 290 -5.89 6.14 5.08
C PHE A 290 -5.89 7.03 6.33
N PRO A 291 -6.46 6.58 7.46
CA PRO A 291 -6.44 7.34 8.70
C PRO A 291 -5.11 7.18 9.46
N PHE A 292 -4.65 8.25 10.10
CA PHE A 292 -3.57 8.21 11.10
C PHE A 292 -3.86 9.23 12.21
N GLY A 293 -4.40 8.77 13.34
CA GLY A 293 -5.03 9.65 14.33
C GLY A 293 -6.14 10.49 13.67
N GLU A 294 -6.08 11.82 13.84
CA GLU A 294 -7.00 12.77 13.19
C GLU A 294 -6.66 13.07 11.72
N ARG A 295 -5.54 12.56 11.21
CA ARG A 295 -5.08 12.83 9.84
C ARG A 295 -5.77 11.89 8.87
N ARG A 296 -6.05 12.40 7.67
CA ARG A 296 -6.70 11.65 6.59
C ARG A 296 -5.88 11.81 5.33
N PHE A 297 -5.11 10.78 5.02
CA PHE A 297 -4.36 10.71 3.77
C PHE A 297 -5.27 10.17 2.68
N PHE A 298 -5.14 10.70 1.47
CA PHE A 298 -5.77 10.17 0.27
C PHE A 298 -4.71 9.61 -0.65
N GLY A 299 -4.97 8.44 -1.24
CA GLY A 299 -4.03 7.80 -2.14
C GLY A 299 -4.46 6.39 -2.45
N HIS A 300 -3.52 5.46 -2.59
CA HIS A 300 -3.85 4.06 -2.86
C HIS A 300 -2.68 3.16 -2.40
N ASN A 301 -2.98 1.90 -2.12
CA ASN A 301 -1.99 0.84 -1.94
C ASN A 301 -1.90 -0.05 -3.19
N GLY A 302 -0.88 -0.88 -3.29
CA GLY A 302 -0.70 -1.74 -4.45
C GLY A 302 0.10 -2.97 -4.10
N LYS A 303 -0.31 -4.10 -4.67
CA LYS A 303 0.45 -5.33 -4.64
C LYS A 303 0.49 -5.92 -6.05
N ILE A 304 1.66 -6.41 -6.43
CA ILE A 304 1.90 -7.17 -7.66
C ILE A 304 3.15 -8.00 -7.41
N GLU A 305 3.12 -9.30 -7.71
CA GLU A 305 4.18 -10.22 -7.29
C GLU A 305 4.42 -10.10 -5.77
N ASN A 306 5.69 -9.94 -5.34
CA ASN A 306 6.03 -9.59 -3.97
C ASN A 306 6.45 -8.12 -3.78
N PHE A 307 6.06 -7.23 -4.70
CA PHE A 307 6.10 -5.79 -4.45
C PHE A 307 4.87 -5.34 -3.68
N ASN A 308 5.06 -4.44 -2.71
CA ASN A 308 3.96 -3.71 -2.09
C ASN A 308 4.26 -2.21 -2.14
N ALA A 309 3.28 -1.40 -2.57
CA ALA A 309 3.39 0.04 -2.65
C ALA A 309 2.28 0.70 -1.85
N VAL A 310 2.58 1.84 -1.26
CA VAL A 310 1.59 2.76 -0.70
C VAL A 310 2.00 4.17 -1.03
N VAL A 311 1.04 4.98 -1.48
CA VAL A 311 1.19 6.42 -1.63
C VAL A 311 0.03 7.10 -0.94
N GLY A 312 0.31 8.19 -0.23
CA GLY A 312 -0.70 8.98 0.46
C GLY A 312 -0.36 10.47 0.42
N TYR A 313 -1.39 11.30 0.33
CA TYR A 313 -1.31 12.75 0.43
C TYR A 313 -2.26 13.26 1.49
N TYR A 314 -1.76 14.07 2.42
CA TYR A 314 -2.58 14.76 3.41
C TYR A 314 -2.70 16.25 3.05
N PRO A 315 -3.86 16.69 2.52
CA PRO A 315 -4.01 18.05 1.97
C PRO A 315 -3.78 19.17 2.98
N LYS A 316 -4.18 18.98 4.24
CA LYS A 316 -4.07 20.03 5.28
C LYS A 316 -2.62 20.42 5.55
N GLU A 317 -1.69 19.47 5.47
CA GLU A 317 -0.27 19.70 5.71
C GLU A 317 0.57 19.71 4.42
N LYS A 318 -0.06 19.49 3.26
CA LYS A 318 0.59 19.24 1.97
C LYS A 318 1.68 18.18 2.06
N LEU A 319 1.41 17.11 2.82
CA LEU A 319 2.37 16.03 3.07
C LEU A 319 2.08 14.86 2.12
N SER A 320 3.01 14.56 1.23
CA SER A 320 3.04 13.32 0.46
C SER A 320 3.99 12.32 1.10
N ILE A 321 3.59 11.05 1.14
CA ILE A 321 4.43 9.94 1.55
C ILE A 321 4.25 8.79 0.57
N ALA A 322 5.34 8.14 0.18
CA ALA A 322 5.30 6.90 -0.57
C ALA A 322 6.34 5.92 -0.06
N LEU A 323 5.90 4.68 0.19
CA LEU A 323 6.76 3.55 0.54
C LEU A 323 6.53 2.48 -0.53
N ILE A 324 7.60 1.96 -1.11
CA ILE A 324 7.54 0.80 -1.99
C ILE A 324 8.54 -0.23 -1.49
N SER A 325 8.06 -1.43 -1.17
CA SER A 325 8.85 -2.60 -0.84
C SER A 325 8.92 -3.55 -2.02
N ASN A 326 10.08 -4.18 -2.17
CA ASN A 326 10.26 -5.34 -3.05
C ASN A 326 10.41 -6.66 -2.27
N ALA A 327 10.36 -6.59 -0.94
CA ALA A 327 10.23 -7.73 -0.06
C ALA A 327 9.70 -7.27 1.31
N ASP A 328 8.65 -7.92 1.81
CA ASP A 328 8.12 -7.69 3.15
C ASP A 328 8.01 -9.02 3.91
N VAL A 329 8.64 -9.09 5.08
CA VAL A 329 8.37 -10.11 6.10
C VAL A 329 7.64 -9.46 7.28
N TYR A 330 7.99 -8.22 7.61
CA TYR A 330 7.25 -7.42 8.57
C TYR A 330 6.07 -6.69 7.90
N ASN A 331 4.98 -6.51 8.64
CA ASN A 331 3.73 -6.01 8.07
C ASN A 331 3.88 -4.56 7.57
N GLN A 332 3.57 -4.30 6.29
CA GLN A 332 3.73 -2.97 5.68
C GLN A 332 2.91 -1.86 6.38
N ASN A 333 1.73 -2.19 6.92
CA ASN A 333 0.94 -1.23 7.68
C ASN A 333 1.65 -0.83 8.99
N ASP A 334 2.26 -1.78 9.69
CA ASP A 334 3.04 -1.49 10.90
C ASP A 334 4.27 -0.64 10.55
N ILE A 335 4.94 -0.89 9.42
CA ILE A 335 6.03 -0.03 8.91
C ILE A 335 5.53 1.41 8.73
N MET A 336 4.39 1.59 8.05
CA MET A 336 3.80 2.91 7.82
C MET A 336 3.36 3.61 9.12
N LEU A 337 2.80 2.86 10.08
CA LEU A 337 2.46 3.38 11.40
C LEU A 337 3.72 3.82 12.15
N GLY A 338 4.80 3.06 12.09
CA GLY A 338 6.11 3.43 12.65
C GLY A 338 6.66 4.72 12.05
N ILE A 339 6.72 4.79 10.71
CA ILE A 339 7.18 5.97 9.98
C ILE A 339 6.36 7.22 10.36
N LEU A 340 5.03 7.13 10.32
CA LEU A 340 4.17 8.28 10.62
C LEU A 340 4.24 8.66 12.11
N SER A 341 4.33 7.69 13.01
CA SER A 341 4.51 7.96 14.45
C SER A 341 5.80 8.71 14.70
N MET A 342 6.92 8.26 14.14
CA MET A 342 8.21 8.94 14.26
C MET A 342 8.17 10.33 13.63
N TYR A 343 7.60 10.47 12.42
CA TYR A 343 7.44 11.76 11.74
C TYR A 343 6.65 12.78 12.58
N TYR A 344 5.58 12.33 13.23
CA TYR A 344 4.75 13.16 14.11
C TYR A 344 5.19 13.15 15.58
N LYS A 345 6.37 12.61 15.89
CA LYS A 345 6.96 12.55 17.24
C LYS A 345 6.06 11.85 18.27
N MET A 346 5.28 10.89 17.79
CA MET A 346 4.52 9.98 18.63
C MET A 346 5.39 8.79 19.01
N PRO A 347 5.26 8.24 20.24
CA PRO A 347 5.98 7.05 20.63
C PRO A 347 5.68 5.87 19.70
N TYR A 348 6.72 5.19 19.25
CA TYR A 348 6.63 3.93 18.52
C TYR A 348 7.83 3.05 18.92
N PRO A 349 7.62 1.97 19.69
CA PRO A 349 8.70 1.08 20.06
C PRO A 349 9.12 0.25 18.85
N PHE A 350 10.42 0.08 18.65
CA PHE A 350 10.92 -0.81 17.61
C PHE A 350 10.42 -2.25 17.90
N PRO A 351 10.03 -3.01 16.88
CA PRO A 351 9.74 -4.42 17.05
C PRO A 351 11.01 -5.14 17.50
N GLU A 352 10.89 -6.16 18.36
CA GLU A 352 12.01 -7.06 18.67
C GLU A 352 11.88 -8.34 17.85
N PHE A 353 12.95 -8.73 17.17
CA PHE A 353 12.96 -9.93 16.31
C PHE A 353 13.69 -11.12 16.93
N THR A 354 14.02 -11.04 18.23
CA THR A 354 14.58 -12.15 18.97
C THR A 354 13.62 -13.34 18.91
N LYS A 355 14.06 -14.42 18.26
CA LYS A 355 13.40 -15.71 18.35
C LYS A 355 13.65 -16.24 19.76
N LEU A 356 12.59 -16.36 20.55
CA LEU A 356 12.68 -17.01 21.85
C LEU A 356 12.90 -18.51 21.66
N ASP A 357 13.61 -19.13 22.61
CA ASP A 357 13.77 -20.58 22.62
C ASP A 357 12.37 -21.23 22.70
N PRO A 358 12.03 -22.21 21.84
CA PRO A 358 10.77 -22.94 21.96
C PRO A 358 10.49 -23.46 23.37
N GLU A 359 11.51 -23.80 24.15
CA GLU A 359 11.37 -24.22 25.55
C GLU A 359 10.97 -23.07 26.49
N GLU A 360 11.28 -21.81 26.17
CA GLU A 360 10.80 -20.62 26.88
C GLU A 360 9.37 -20.23 26.47
N ILE A 361 8.98 -20.51 25.21
CA ILE A 361 7.65 -20.21 24.68
C ILE A 361 6.61 -21.22 25.16
N ARG A 362 6.97 -22.51 25.19
CA ARG A 362 6.05 -23.62 25.47
C ARG A 362 5.26 -23.45 26.77
N PRO A 363 5.82 -22.96 27.90
CA PRO A 363 5.07 -22.68 29.11
C PRO A 363 3.99 -21.60 28.94
N LEU A 364 4.15 -20.68 27.98
CA LEU A 364 3.24 -19.57 27.74
C LEU A 364 2.00 -19.99 26.91
N LEU A 365 2.06 -21.13 26.23
CA LEU A 365 0.98 -21.63 25.38
C LEU A 365 -0.18 -22.18 26.19
N GLY A 366 -1.41 -21.86 25.80
CA GLY A 366 -2.61 -22.38 26.46
C GLY A 366 -3.84 -21.52 26.26
N VAL A 367 -4.92 -21.89 26.94
CA VAL A 367 -6.16 -21.11 26.99
C VAL A 367 -6.18 -20.34 28.30
N TYR A 368 -6.41 -19.05 28.21
CA TYR A 368 -6.46 -18.17 29.37
C TYR A 368 -7.85 -17.57 29.51
N SER A 369 -8.33 -17.49 30.74
CA SER A 369 -9.61 -16.89 31.09
C SER A 369 -9.43 -15.78 32.12
N SER A 370 -10.36 -14.82 32.14
CA SER A 370 -10.34 -13.72 33.11
C SER A 370 -11.73 -13.57 33.74
N ASN A 371 -11.73 -13.28 35.03
CA ASN A 371 -12.93 -12.84 35.75
C ASN A 371 -13.21 -11.34 35.54
N ASP A 372 -12.17 -10.57 35.16
CA ASP A 372 -12.28 -9.12 34.93
C ASP A 372 -12.86 -8.83 33.54
N LEU A 373 -12.57 -9.71 32.57
CA LEU A 373 -13.03 -9.62 31.19
C LEU A 373 -13.45 -11.02 30.71
N PRO A 374 -14.75 -11.33 30.55
CA PRO A 374 -15.25 -12.66 30.21
C PRO A 374 -15.03 -13.00 28.72
N LEU A 375 -13.78 -12.94 28.28
CA LEU A 375 -13.31 -13.18 26.93
C LEU A 375 -12.08 -14.07 27.03
N GLN A 376 -12.15 -15.31 26.55
CA GLN A 376 -11.00 -16.21 26.57
C GLN A 376 -9.98 -15.80 25.52
N ILE A 377 -8.70 -15.99 25.84
CA ILE A 377 -7.58 -15.77 24.92
C ILE A 377 -6.82 -17.08 24.79
N VAL A 378 -6.73 -17.58 23.55
CA VAL A 378 -5.91 -18.73 23.20
C VAL A 378 -4.55 -18.22 22.75
N VAL A 379 -3.49 -18.71 23.37
CA VAL A 379 -2.10 -18.40 23.00
C VAL A 379 -1.48 -19.66 22.39
N THR A 380 -1.11 -19.58 21.12
CA THR A 380 -0.46 -20.65 20.35
C THR A 380 0.90 -20.19 19.84
N GLU A 381 1.75 -21.12 19.42
CA GLU A 381 2.99 -20.83 18.71
C GLU A 381 2.80 -21.08 17.21
N LYS A 382 3.36 -20.20 16.39
CA LYS A 382 3.46 -20.39 14.94
C LYS A 382 4.78 -19.82 14.42
N ASN A 383 5.66 -20.68 13.91
CA ASN A 383 6.95 -20.32 13.32
C ASN A 383 7.92 -19.58 14.28
N GLY A 384 7.88 -19.90 15.57
CA GLY A 384 8.68 -19.28 16.63
C GLY A 384 8.08 -18.00 17.21
N GLU A 385 6.86 -17.63 16.82
CA GLU A 385 6.14 -16.46 17.34
C GLU A 385 4.91 -16.87 18.15
N LEU A 386 4.61 -16.10 19.20
CA LEU A 386 3.34 -16.24 19.92
C LEU A 386 2.21 -15.62 19.09
N ILE A 387 1.12 -16.35 18.98
CA ILE A 387 -0.13 -15.90 18.37
C ILE A 387 -1.20 -15.92 19.45
N ALA A 388 -1.86 -14.78 19.66
CA ALA A 388 -3.02 -14.69 20.53
C ALA A 388 -4.30 -14.61 19.72
N GLN A 389 -5.35 -15.26 20.22
CA GLN A 389 -6.68 -15.19 19.63
C GLN A 389 -7.72 -15.04 20.74
N ALA A 390 -8.40 -13.90 20.75
CA ALA A 390 -9.57 -13.71 21.59
C ALA A 390 -10.81 -14.40 20.98
N THR A 391 -11.72 -14.92 21.81
CA THR A 391 -12.94 -15.59 21.33
C THR A 391 -13.73 -14.69 20.36
N GLY A 392 -14.02 -15.21 19.16
CA GLY A 392 -14.76 -14.48 18.12
C GLY A 392 -13.94 -13.42 17.37
N GLN A 393 -12.63 -13.31 17.61
CA GLN A 393 -11.74 -12.38 16.91
C GLN A 393 -10.70 -13.12 16.06
N PRO A 394 -10.17 -12.48 14.99
CA PRO A 394 -9.02 -13.00 14.26
C PRO A 394 -7.80 -13.16 15.17
N PRO A 395 -6.91 -14.13 14.91
CA PRO A 395 -5.63 -14.24 15.60
C PRO A 395 -4.73 -13.05 15.28
N PHE A 396 -3.91 -12.65 16.23
CA PHE A 396 -2.93 -11.58 16.08
C PHE A 396 -1.57 -11.99 16.68
N PRO A 397 -0.45 -11.52 16.11
CA PRO A 397 0.87 -11.83 16.63
C PRO A 397 1.15 -11.09 17.94
N LEU A 398 1.86 -11.75 18.84
CA LEU A 398 2.45 -11.19 20.05
C LEU A 398 3.97 -11.14 19.86
N THR A 399 4.49 -9.93 19.65
CA THR A 399 5.92 -9.70 19.50
C THR A 399 6.56 -9.58 20.88
N TYR A 400 7.69 -10.25 21.11
CA TYR A 400 8.46 -10.08 22.34
C TYR A 400 8.80 -8.59 22.54
N PHE A 401 8.79 -8.12 23.79
CA PHE A 401 9.17 -6.75 24.11
C PHE A 401 10.29 -6.71 25.14
N LYS A 402 10.08 -7.33 26.31
CA LYS A 402 11.11 -7.48 27.36
C LYS A 402 10.61 -8.42 28.45
N ASP A 403 11.52 -9.04 29.18
CA ASP A 403 11.21 -9.96 30.28
C ASP A 403 10.23 -11.05 29.81
N THR A 404 9.02 -11.10 30.36
CA THR A 404 7.91 -11.96 29.93
C THR A 404 6.78 -11.16 29.25
N THR A 405 7.10 -9.97 28.75
CA THR A 405 6.15 -9.04 28.13
C THR A 405 6.20 -9.12 26.62
N PHE A 406 5.01 -9.21 26.02
CA PHE A 406 4.76 -9.24 24.59
C PHE A 406 3.74 -8.16 24.23
N VAL A 407 3.79 -7.67 22.99
CA VAL A 407 2.94 -6.58 22.54
C VAL A 407 2.28 -6.90 21.21
N PHE A 408 1.05 -6.39 21.04
CA PHE A 408 0.42 -6.23 19.74
C PHE A 408 0.11 -4.74 19.54
N GLN A 409 1.06 -4.06 18.91
CA GLN A 409 1.10 -2.59 18.85
C GLN A 409 -0.10 -1.98 18.12
N SER A 410 -0.55 -2.63 17.03
CA SER A 410 -1.69 -2.20 16.23
C SER A 410 -2.99 -2.03 17.03
N ALA A 411 -3.15 -2.73 18.15
CA ALA A 411 -4.29 -2.59 19.07
C ALA A 411 -3.92 -2.00 20.44
N GLY A 412 -2.67 -1.54 20.62
CA GLY A 412 -2.16 -1.05 21.90
C GLY A 412 -2.24 -2.09 23.02
N VAL A 413 -2.08 -3.37 22.67
CA VAL A 413 -2.12 -4.50 23.61
C VAL A 413 -0.72 -4.79 24.11
N GLU A 414 -0.59 -4.94 25.43
CA GLU A 414 0.61 -5.41 26.12
C GLU A 414 0.22 -6.58 27.03
N ILE A 415 0.86 -7.73 26.87
CA ILE A 415 0.63 -8.93 27.68
C ILE A 415 1.91 -9.26 28.42
N THR A 416 1.88 -9.20 29.75
CA THR A 416 2.98 -9.66 30.60
C THR A 416 2.63 -11.01 31.21
N PHE A 417 3.33 -12.07 30.80
CA PHE A 417 3.14 -13.40 31.33
C PHE A 417 3.76 -13.57 32.72
N GLY A 418 3.10 -14.35 33.55
CA GLY A 418 3.62 -14.90 34.80
C GLY A 418 3.47 -16.42 34.79
N VAL A 419 3.69 -17.04 35.95
CA VAL A 419 3.41 -18.47 36.11
C VAL A 419 1.90 -18.69 35.98
N ASP A 420 1.50 -19.52 35.01
CA ASP A 420 0.12 -19.90 34.69
C ASP A 420 -0.87 -18.73 34.63
N SER A 421 -0.39 -17.55 34.22
CA SER A 421 -1.20 -16.33 34.16
C SER A 421 -0.58 -15.29 33.23
N PHE A 422 -1.36 -14.29 32.85
CA PHE A 422 -0.81 -13.05 32.30
C PHE A 422 -1.63 -11.84 32.72
N VAL A 423 -1.06 -10.65 32.55
CA VAL A 423 -1.77 -9.37 32.67
C VAL A 423 -1.83 -8.73 31.30
N LEU A 424 -3.04 -8.49 30.79
CA LEU A 424 -3.28 -7.74 29.56
C LEU A 424 -3.51 -6.27 29.91
N LYS A 425 -2.75 -5.37 29.30
CA LYS A 425 -2.99 -3.93 29.33
C LYS A 425 -3.44 -3.46 27.96
N GLN A 426 -4.48 -2.63 27.95
CA GLN A 426 -4.98 -2.00 26.73
C GLN A 426 -5.73 -0.71 27.10
N ALA A 427 -5.46 0.38 26.37
CA ALA A 427 -6.11 1.67 26.56
C ALA A 427 -6.11 2.18 28.03
N GLY A 428 -5.05 1.89 28.78
CA GLY A 428 -4.91 2.26 30.20
C GLY A 428 -5.58 1.32 31.20
N ALA A 429 -6.41 0.37 30.74
CA ALA A 429 -6.98 -0.69 31.57
C ALA A 429 -6.00 -1.86 31.75
N LYS A 430 -6.19 -2.65 32.82
CA LYS A 430 -5.44 -3.88 33.10
C LYS A 430 -6.41 -5.00 33.46
N TYR A 431 -6.22 -6.17 32.84
CA TYR A 431 -7.05 -7.35 33.05
C TYR A 431 -6.17 -8.53 33.40
N ARG A 432 -6.51 -9.27 34.47
CA ARG A 432 -5.76 -10.46 34.87
C ARG A 432 -6.36 -11.71 34.27
N TYR A 433 -5.52 -12.52 33.67
CA TYR A 433 -5.87 -13.78 33.05
C TYR A 433 -5.15 -14.93 33.75
N THR A 434 -5.84 -16.04 33.92
CA THR A 434 -5.30 -17.29 34.47
C THR A 434 -5.38 -18.36 33.41
N LYS A 435 -4.35 -19.20 33.33
CA LYS A 435 -4.29 -20.34 32.43
C LYS A 435 -5.26 -21.42 32.92
N ASN A 436 -6.06 -21.96 32.01
CA ASN A 436 -7.03 -23.02 32.28
C ASN A 436 -6.36 -24.39 32.39
#